data_AF-A0A7V7WTU2-F1
#
_entry.id   AF-A0A7V7WTU2-F1
#
_cell.length_a   1.000
_cell.length_b   1.000
_cell.length_c   1.000
_cell.angle_alpha   90.00
_cell.angle_beta   90.00
_cell.angle_gamma   90.00
#
_symmetry.space_group_name_H-M   'P 1'
#
loop_
_entity.id
_entity.type
_entity.pdbx_description
1 polymer ?
#
loop_
_entity_poly.entity_id
_entity_poly.type
_entity_poly.pdbx_seq_one_letter_code
_entity_poly.pdbx_strand_id
1 'polypeptide(L)'
;MHPKALLEQAAELMRAVLAFEQPADAVVSAYFRQHRALGARERHALGETVYAVLRQRLLWEHLAQGGHGLLPQHRIHRLAQ
;
A
#
# COMPACT_ATOMS: atom_id res chain seq x y z
N MET A 1 -1.26 -15.25 12.30
CA MET A 1 -1.62 -13.86 12.67
C MET A 1 -3.15 -13.72 12.71
N HIS A 2 -3.72 -12.86 13.57
CA HIS A 2 -5.17 -12.57 13.54
C HIS A 2 -5.51 -11.68 12.32
N PRO A 3 -6.64 -11.89 11.61
CA PRO A 3 -6.96 -11.18 10.36
C PRO A 3 -6.88 -9.65 10.45
N LYS A 4 -7.35 -9.08 11.57
CA LYS A 4 -7.29 -7.63 11.82
C LYS A 4 -5.86 -7.07 11.75
N ALA A 5 -4.92 -7.76 12.36
CA ALA A 5 -3.54 -7.29 12.42
C ALA A 5 -2.89 -7.33 11.02
N LEU A 6 -3.25 -8.28 10.16
CA LEU A 6 -2.77 -8.32 8.78
C LEU A 6 -3.30 -7.14 7.94
N LEU A 7 -4.56 -6.74 8.18
CA LEU A 7 -5.13 -5.54 7.55
C LEU A 7 -4.43 -4.26 8.00
N GLU A 8 -4.09 -4.15 9.29
CA GLU A 8 -3.33 -3.00 9.81
C GLU A 8 -1.95 -2.91 9.16
N GLN A 9 -1.24 -4.04 9.02
CA GLN A 9 0.04 -4.13 8.31
C GLN A 9 -0.10 -3.79 6.82
N ALA A 10 -1.17 -4.24 6.16
CA ALA A 10 -1.43 -3.90 4.77
C ALA A 10 -1.64 -2.39 4.59
N ALA A 11 -2.43 -1.78 5.48
CA ALA A 11 -2.68 -0.33 5.45
C ALA A 11 -1.41 0.49 5.72
N GLU A 12 -0.56 0.03 6.65
CA GLU A 12 0.72 0.66 6.94
C GLU A 12 1.69 0.60 5.75
N LEU A 13 1.88 -0.59 5.19
CA LEU A 13 2.71 -0.77 4.01
C LEU A 13 2.17 0.04 2.81
N MET A 14 0.85 0.07 2.60
CA MET A 14 0.24 0.86 1.53
C MET A 14 0.52 2.36 1.69
N ARG A 15 0.44 2.90 2.90
CA ARG A 15 0.77 4.32 3.16
C ARG A 15 2.22 4.63 2.81
N ALA A 16 3.15 3.77 3.18
CA ALA A 16 4.57 3.94 2.86
C ALA A 16 4.83 3.89 1.34
N VAL A 17 4.20 2.94 0.64
CA VAL A 17 4.36 2.78 -0.81
C VAL A 17 3.75 3.95 -1.59
N LEU A 18 2.55 4.40 -1.18
CA LEU A 18 1.83 5.50 -1.85
C LEU A 18 2.41 6.90 -1.53
N ALA A 19 3.43 7.00 -0.68
CA ALA A 19 4.21 8.22 -0.52
C ALA A 19 5.11 8.50 -1.74
N PHE A 20 5.40 7.48 -2.56
CA PHE A 20 6.22 7.58 -3.77
C PHE A 20 7.63 8.20 -3.57
N GLU A 21 8.20 8.06 -2.37
CA GLU A 21 9.56 8.54 -2.06
C GLU A 21 10.65 7.60 -2.59
N GLN A 22 10.33 6.31 -2.74
CA GLN A 22 11.23 5.25 -3.19
C GLN A 22 10.48 4.27 -4.10
N PRO A 23 11.18 3.46 -4.91
CA PRO A 23 10.57 2.35 -5.64
C PRO A 23 9.81 1.40 -4.71
N ALA A 24 8.64 0.93 -5.15
CA ALA A 24 7.75 0.12 -4.32
C ALA A 24 8.40 -1.19 -3.83
N ASP A 25 9.20 -1.82 -4.68
CA ASP A 25 9.97 -3.03 -4.35
C ASP A 25 11.01 -2.80 -3.24
N ALA A 26 11.66 -1.63 -3.24
CA ALA A 26 12.59 -1.23 -2.19
C ALA A 26 11.86 -1.06 -0.84
N VAL A 27 10.71 -0.38 -0.85
CA VAL A 27 9.87 -0.17 0.35
C VAL A 27 9.35 -1.50 0.90
N VAL A 28 8.77 -2.36 0.05
CA VAL A 28 8.26 -3.69 0.44
C VAL A 28 9.38 -4.57 1.01
N SER A 29 10.55 -4.57 0.36
CA SER A 29 11.70 -5.33 0.85
C SER A 29 12.19 -4.82 2.20
N ALA A 30 12.29 -3.50 2.39
CA ALA A 30 12.66 -2.91 3.67
C ALA A 30 11.64 -3.24 4.77
N TYR A 31 10.35 -3.13 4.45
CA TYR A 31 9.26 -3.44 5.37
C TYR A 31 9.33 -4.88 5.88
N PHE A 32 9.49 -5.87 4.99
CA PHE A 32 9.62 -7.27 5.41
C PHE A 32 10.92 -7.56 6.19
N ARG A 33 12.00 -6.81 5.96
CA ARG A 33 13.22 -6.92 6.77
C ARG A 33 13.03 -6.37 8.18
N GLN A 34 12.18 -5.36 8.38
CA GLN A 34 11.85 -4.82 9.70
C GLN A 34 10.84 -5.72 10.43
N HIS A 35 9.92 -6.34 9.69
CA HIS A 35 8.86 -7.20 10.24
C HIS A 35 9.21 -8.69 10.16
N ARG A 36 10.25 -9.10 10.89
CA ARG A 36 10.77 -10.48 10.86
C ARG A 36 9.75 -11.54 11.29
N ALA A 37 8.77 -11.16 12.12
CA ALA A 37 7.69 -12.04 12.59
C ALA A 37 6.67 -12.42 11.49
N LEU A 38 6.67 -11.71 10.35
CA LEU A 38 5.80 -12.08 9.22
C LEU A 38 6.31 -13.37 8.57
N GLY A 39 5.46 -14.39 8.54
CA GLY A 39 5.69 -15.64 7.84
C GLY A 39 5.54 -15.48 6.32
N ALA A 40 5.85 -16.55 5.59
CA ALA A 40 5.77 -16.56 4.13
C ALA A 40 4.36 -16.24 3.60
N ARG A 41 3.33 -16.76 4.27
CA ARG A 41 1.93 -16.54 3.90
C ARG A 41 1.53 -15.08 4.07
N GLU A 42 1.87 -14.47 5.20
CA GLU A 42 1.58 -13.06 5.45
C GLU A 42 2.32 -12.16 4.45
N ARG A 43 3.60 -12.44 4.17
CA ARG A 43 4.38 -11.67 3.19
C ARG A 43 3.80 -11.77 1.79
N HIS A 44 3.37 -12.96 1.38
CA HIS A 44 2.71 -13.15 0.08
C HIS A 44 1.41 -12.34 0.00
N ALA A 45 0.53 -12.46 1.01
CA ALA A 45 -0.72 -11.71 1.06
C ALA A 45 -0.51 -10.19 1.01
N LEU A 46 0.45 -9.67 1.78
CA LEU A 46 0.79 -8.24 1.78
C LEU A 46 1.35 -7.79 0.43
N GLY A 47 2.29 -8.54 -0.13
CA GLY A 47 2.90 -8.22 -1.42
C GLY A 47 1.88 -8.22 -2.55
N GLU A 48 1.05 -9.26 -2.65
CA GLU A 48 -0.01 -9.33 -3.67
C GLU A 48 -0.99 -8.17 -3.54
N THR A 49 -1.41 -7.83 -2.32
CA THR A 49 -2.34 -6.73 -2.06
C THR A 49 -1.75 -5.40 -2.53
N VAL A 50 -0.50 -5.09 -2.15
CA VAL A 50 0.19 -3.85 -2.55
C VAL A 50 0.28 -3.75 -4.07
N TYR A 51 0.76 -4.79 -4.75
CA TYR A 51 0.91 -4.73 -6.20
C TYR A 51 -0.43 -4.76 -6.95
N ALA A 52 -1.46 -5.39 -6.41
CA ALA A 52 -2.81 -5.30 -6.97
C ALA A 52 -3.33 -3.86 -6.94
N VAL A 53 -3.18 -3.16 -5.80
CA VAL A 53 -3.57 -1.74 -5.67
C VAL A 53 -2.77 -0.85 -6.62
N LEU A 54 -1.43 -1.01 -6.67
CA LEU A 54 -0.59 -0.21 -7.55
C LEU A 54 -0.94 -0.39 -9.04
N ARG A 55 -1.15 -1.64 -9.48
CA ARG A 55 -1.50 -1.94 -10.88
C ARG A 55 -2.84 -1.34 -11.30
N GLN A 56 -3.78 -1.20 -10.37
CA GLN A 56 -5.11 -0.65 -10.60
C GLN A 56 -5.30 0.72 -9.94
N ARG A 57 -4.21 1.46 -9.67
CA ARG A 57 -4.26 2.69 -8.88
C ARG A 57 -5.30 3.69 -9.38
N LEU A 58 -5.32 3.95 -10.69
CA LEU A 58 -6.25 4.92 -11.30
C LEU A 58 -7.72 4.50 -11.13
N LEU A 59 -8.01 3.20 -11.21
CA LEU A 59 -9.35 2.67 -10.97
C LEU A 59 -9.76 2.91 -9.52
N TRP A 60 -8.90 2.57 -8.56
CA TRP A 60 -9.19 2.77 -7.14
C TRP A 60 -9.32 4.26 -6.78
N GLU A 61 -8.50 5.12 -7.37
CA GLU A 61 -8.60 6.57 -7.22
C GLU A 61 -9.93 7.09 -7.76
N HIS A 62 -10.35 6.65 -8.94
CA HIS A 62 -11.64 7.03 -9.52
C HIS A 62 -12.82 6.58 -8.64
N LEU A 63 -12.82 5.32 -8.18
CA LEU A 63 -13.88 4.81 -7.32
C LEU A 63 -13.92 5.51 -5.95
N ALA A 64 -12.76 5.90 -5.42
CA ALA A 64 -12.67 6.61 -4.15
C ALA A 64 -13.23 8.04 -4.21
N GLN A 65 -13.34 8.66 -5.40
CA GLN A 65 -13.92 10.01 -5.57
C GLN A 65 -15.40 10.06 -5.16
N GLY A 66 -16.12 8.94 -5.28
CA GLY A 66 -17.54 8.85 -4.86
C GLY A 66 -17.73 8.59 -3.36
N GLY A 67 -16.67 8.32 -2.62
CA GLY A 67 -16.72 8.04 -1.18
C GLY A 67 -16.47 9.28 -0.35
N HIS A 68 -17.42 9.67 0.51
CA HIS A 68 -17.17 10.64 1.58
C HIS A 68 -16.32 9.99 2.69
N GLY A 69 -15.00 9.93 2.48
CA GLY A 69 -14.04 9.40 3.44
C GLY A 69 -12.85 10.35 3.64
N LEU A 70 -12.29 10.33 4.84
CA LEU A 70 -11.11 11.11 5.27
C LEU A 70 -9.84 10.62 4.54
N LEU A 71 -9.75 10.78 3.23
CA LEU A 71 -8.48 10.59 2.52
C LEU A 71 -7.61 11.82 2.80
N PRO A 72 -6.40 11.65 3.36
CA PRO A 72 -5.42 12.71 3.40
C PRO A 72 -5.17 13.18 1.96
N GLN A 73 -5.51 14.43 1.68
CA GLN A 73 -5.42 15.05 0.37
C GLN A 73 -3.95 15.33 0.02
N HIS A 74 -3.13 14.30 -0.15
CA HIS A 74 -1.76 14.48 -0.63
C HIS A 74 -1.76 14.57 -2.16
N ARG A 75 -2.20 15.74 -2.63
CA ARG A 75 -1.81 16.47 -3.85
C ARG A 75 -1.13 15.63 -4.95
N ILE A 76 -1.95 15.04 -5.83
CA ILE A 76 -1.51 14.55 -7.14
C ILE A 76 -1.22 15.77 -8.02
N HIS A 77 0.05 16.15 -8.15
CA HIS A 77 0.42 17.25 -9.07
C HIS A 77 1.70 16.99 -9.89
N ARG A 78 2.12 15.73 -10.09
CA ARG A 78 3.41 15.48 -10.76
C ARG A 78 3.46 14.32 -11.77
N LEU A 79 2.38 14.04 -12.50
CA LEU A 79 2.42 13.09 -13.63
C LEU A 79 1.91 13.70 -14.95
N ALA A 80 2.12 15.00 -15.14
CA ALA A 80 1.91 15.66 -16.42
C ALA A 80 3.04 16.68 -16.66
N GLN A 81 4.28 16.19 -16.82
CA GLN A 81 5.37 16.86 -17.57
C GLN A 81 6.23 15.79 -18.20
#